data_AF-A0AAN6ID16-F1
#
_entry.id   AF-A0AAN6ID16-F1
#
_cell.length_a   1.000
_cell.length_b   1.000
_cell.length_c   1.000
_cell.angle_alpha   90.00
_cell.angle_beta   90.00
_cell.angle_gamma   90.00
#
_symmetry.space_group_name_H-M   'P 1'
#
loop_
_entity.id
_entity.type
_entity.pdbx_description
1 polymer ?
#
loop_
_entity_poly.entity_id
_entity_poly.type
_entity_poly.pdbx_seq_one_letter_code
_entity_poly.pdbx_strand_id
1 'polypeptide(L)'
;MRLIVREDGNSASKYAARQIINRINAFAPTPEKPFILGLPTGSSPEIIYKYLVQAHKDGEISFANVVTFNMDEYVGIPEDHPESYHSFMYKHFFAHIDINPSNVNILNGNAPDLAAECAAYEEKIAQAGGIDLFLGGIGTDGHIAFNEPGSSLRSRTRVKTLAEDTIRANSRFFGGDLNQVPKRALTVGVQTVMDAREVMLIILGANKAVALAKIVEGSVSQMWTASALQMHEQAVIVCDDAATDEMLVKTVKYFKSIEHIAAEEEASVPTPQQQLPTKAENWRGALKDLKIDTEKKDQAEPENGELTPDSMSSRLVDSAIGMNDKNMSDSMFDRMGSRVPTLAA
;
A
#
# COMPACT_ATOMS: atom_id res chain seq x y z
N MET A 1 -10.84 -5.20 14.34
CA MET A 1 -9.62 -6.03 14.24
C MET A 1 -10.00 -7.45 13.84
N ARG A 2 -9.23 -8.07 12.94
CA ARG A 2 -9.29 -9.50 12.60
C ARG A 2 -8.01 -10.20 13.06
N LEU A 3 -8.12 -11.45 13.50
CA LEU A 3 -6.97 -12.30 13.86
C LEU A 3 -7.05 -13.60 13.06
N ILE A 4 -6.06 -13.79 12.20
CA ILE A 4 -5.98 -14.88 11.25
C ILE A 4 -4.92 -15.86 11.75
N VAL A 5 -5.37 -16.96 12.34
CA VAL A 5 -4.47 -18.03 12.80
C VAL A 5 -4.30 -19.05 11.67
N ARG A 6 -3.04 -19.39 11.38
CA ARG A 6 -2.66 -20.46 10.44
C ARG A 6 -1.78 -21.49 11.14
N GLU A 7 -1.65 -22.66 10.54
CA GLU A 7 -0.96 -23.80 11.16
C GLU A 7 0.52 -23.52 11.43
N ASP A 8 1.18 -22.82 10.49
CA ASP A 8 2.61 -22.53 10.55
C ASP A 8 2.96 -21.17 9.92
N GLY A 9 4.21 -20.75 10.09
CA GLY A 9 4.69 -19.48 9.54
C GLY A 9 4.63 -19.40 8.02
N ASN A 10 4.66 -20.53 7.31
CA ASN A 10 4.61 -20.56 5.85
C ASN A 10 3.19 -20.29 5.34
N SER A 11 2.20 -20.99 5.90
CA SER A 11 0.78 -20.82 5.61
C SER A 11 0.27 -19.43 6.04
N ALA A 12 0.74 -18.89 7.17
CA ALA A 12 0.53 -17.50 7.57
C ALA A 12 1.09 -16.51 6.52
N SER A 13 2.34 -16.69 6.12
CA SER A 13 2.99 -15.82 5.12
C SER A 13 2.33 -15.91 3.74
N LYS A 14 1.92 -17.10 3.31
CA LYS A 14 1.19 -17.33 2.06
C LYS A 14 -0.16 -16.62 2.08
N TYR A 15 -0.88 -16.67 3.20
CA TYR A 15 -2.14 -15.95 3.36
C TYR A 15 -1.92 -14.43 3.26
N ALA A 16 -0.94 -13.88 3.99
CA ALA A 16 -0.61 -12.46 3.95
C ALA A 16 -0.24 -11.99 2.53
N ALA A 17 0.60 -12.75 1.82
CA ALA A 17 0.96 -12.46 0.42
C ALA A 17 -0.28 -12.46 -0.49
N ARG A 18 -1.19 -13.44 -0.33
CA ARG A 18 -2.44 -13.50 -1.11
C ARG A 18 -3.35 -12.31 -0.82
N GLN A 19 -3.43 -11.84 0.42
CA GLN A 19 -4.20 -10.63 0.73
C GLN A 19 -3.61 -9.40 0.04
N ILE A 20 -2.28 -9.22 0.05
CA ILE A 20 -1.62 -8.11 -0.65
C ILE A 20 -1.90 -8.17 -2.16
N ILE A 21 -1.79 -9.35 -2.78
CA ILE A 21 -2.12 -9.56 -4.19
C ILE A 21 -3.57 -9.17 -4.48
N ASN A 22 -4.51 -9.66 -3.66
CA ASN A 22 -5.92 -9.37 -3.83
C ASN A 22 -6.22 -7.87 -3.69
N ARG A 23 -5.58 -7.18 -2.73
CA ARG A 23 -5.75 -5.73 -2.51
C ARG A 23 -5.24 -4.92 -3.69
N ILE A 24 -4.03 -5.20 -4.16
CA ILE A 24 -3.43 -4.50 -5.31
C ILE A 24 -4.27 -4.74 -6.57
N ASN A 25 -4.64 -5.99 -6.86
CA ASN A 25 -5.43 -6.32 -8.04
C ASN A 25 -6.85 -5.73 -7.99
N ALA A 26 -7.51 -5.75 -6.83
CA ALA A 26 -8.83 -5.16 -6.66
C ALA A 26 -8.80 -3.63 -6.76
N PHE A 27 -7.71 -3.00 -6.32
CA PHE A 27 -7.50 -1.56 -6.47
C PHE A 27 -7.24 -1.15 -7.93
N ALA A 28 -6.63 -2.03 -8.71
CA ALA A 28 -6.28 -1.84 -10.13
C ALA A 28 -5.48 -0.54 -10.36
N PRO A 29 -4.25 -0.43 -9.82
CA PRO A 29 -3.50 0.82 -9.82
C PRO A 29 -3.08 1.28 -11.22
N THR A 30 -3.17 2.59 -11.45
CA THR A 30 -2.71 3.27 -12.67
C THR A 30 -1.61 4.29 -12.32
N PRO A 31 -0.90 4.86 -13.31
CA PRO A 31 0.09 5.91 -13.03
C PRO A 31 -0.48 7.12 -12.29
N GLU A 32 -1.74 7.48 -12.54
CA GLU A 32 -2.44 8.61 -11.89
C GLU A 32 -3.02 8.25 -10.53
N LYS A 33 -3.23 6.95 -10.28
CA LYS A 33 -3.78 6.41 -9.04
C LYS A 33 -2.97 5.17 -8.62
N PRO A 34 -1.74 5.37 -8.12
CA PRO A 34 -0.91 4.27 -7.66
C PRO A 34 -1.47 3.66 -6.37
N PHE A 35 -1.11 2.40 -6.10
CA PHE A 35 -1.39 1.76 -4.82
C PHE A 35 -0.23 2.04 -3.86
N ILE A 36 -0.53 2.59 -2.68
CA ILE A 36 0.50 2.97 -1.70
C ILE A 36 0.68 1.89 -0.64
N LEU A 37 1.87 1.28 -0.58
CA LEU A 37 2.18 0.11 0.23
C LEU A 37 3.27 0.41 1.27
N GLY A 38 2.94 0.31 2.56
CA GLY A 38 3.89 0.32 3.66
C GLY A 38 4.55 -1.05 3.84
N LEU A 39 5.88 -1.10 4.01
CA LEU A 39 6.65 -2.36 4.05
C LEU A 39 7.60 -2.46 5.25
N PRO A 40 7.69 -3.63 5.92
CA PRO A 40 8.63 -3.89 7.00
C PRO A 40 9.89 -4.60 6.50
N THR A 41 10.92 -4.66 7.34
CA THR A 41 12.09 -5.53 7.15
C THR A 41 12.10 -6.68 8.18
N GLY A 42 13.19 -7.43 8.24
CA GLY A 42 13.40 -8.52 9.19
C GLY A 42 12.89 -9.87 8.71
N SER A 43 13.03 -10.89 9.55
CA SER A 43 12.83 -12.29 9.14
C SER A 43 11.37 -12.66 8.87
N SER A 44 10.41 -12.01 9.56
CA SER A 44 8.98 -12.32 9.42
C SER A 44 8.43 -12.08 8.00
N PRO A 45 8.70 -10.93 7.33
CA PRO A 45 8.21 -10.69 5.97
C PRO A 45 8.99 -11.41 4.86
N GLU A 46 10.14 -12.03 5.10
CA GLU A 46 10.95 -12.64 4.04
C GLU A 46 10.19 -13.70 3.22
N ILE A 47 9.38 -14.52 3.87
CA ILE A 47 8.58 -15.55 3.18
C ILE A 47 7.46 -14.89 2.36
N ILE A 48 6.87 -13.79 2.87
CA ILE A 48 5.87 -13.00 2.14
C ILE A 48 6.49 -12.45 0.86
N TYR A 49 7.69 -11.85 0.93
CA TYR A 49 8.38 -11.34 -0.25
C TYR A 49 8.69 -12.43 -1.27
N LYS A 50 9.12 -13.62 -0.85
CA LYS A 50 9.30 -14.76 -1.77
C LYS A 50 8.01 -15.12 -2.50
N TYR A 51 6.88 -15.14 -1.81
CA TYR A 51 5.58 -15.39 -2.44
C TYR A 51 5.15 -14.29 -3.39
N LEU A 52 5.36 -13.01 -3.05
CA LEU A 52 5.03 -11.89 -3.93
C LEU A 52 5.90 -11.87 -5.18
N VAL A 53 7.20 -12.15 -5.06
CA VAL A 53 8.12 -12.30 -6.19
C VAL A 53 7.69 -13.44 -7.11
N GLN A 54 7.31 -14.59 -6.54
CA GLN A 54 6.85 -15.73 -7.33
C GLN A 54 5.54 -15.39 -8.05
N ALA A 55 4.57 -14.80 -7.36
CA ALA A 55 3.30 -14.37 -7.95
C ALA A 55 3.50 -13.35 -9.09
N HIS A 56 4.48 -12.45 -8.96
CA HIS A 56 4.84 -11.54 -10.04
C HIS A 56 5.40 -12.29 -11.26
N LYS A 57 6.34 -13.22 -11.05
CA LYS A 57 6.92 -14.05 -12.12
C LYS A 57 5.86 -14.91 -12.83
N ASP A 58 4.84 -15.33 -12.09
CA ASP A 58 3.71 -16.11 -12.61
C ASP A 58 2.63 -15.22 -13.29
N GLY A 59 2.80 -13.89 -13.28
CA GLY A 59 1.88 -12.94 -13.91
C GLY A 59 0.60 -12.67 -13.11
N GLU A 60 0.55 -13.05 -11.83
CA GLU A 60 -0.60 -12.84 -10.95
C GLU A 60 -0.69 -11.40 -10.40
N ILE A 61 0.41 -10.64 -10.42
CA ILE A 61 0.50 -9.28 -9.90
C ILE A 61 1.58 -8.44 -10.63
N SER A 62 1.35 -7.13 -10.74
CA SER A 62 2.35 -6.14 -11.17
C SER A 62 2.51 -5.05 -10.10
N PHE A 63 3.75 -4.58 -9.95
CA PHE A 63 4.17 -3.51 -9.06
C PHE A 63 4.53 -2.22 -9.81
N ALA A 64 4.31 -2.16 -11.13
CA ALA A 64 4.65 -1.00 -11.95
C ALA A 64 4.00 0.31 -11.47
N ASN A 65 2.77 0.22 -10.95
CA ASN A 65 2.01 1.36 -10.40
C ASN A 65 1.85 1.27 -8.87
N VAL A 66 2.80 0.61 -8.19
CA VAL A 66 2.86 0.57 -6.72
C VAL A 66 3.93 1.54 -6.25
N VAL A 67 3.62 2.29 -5.19
CA VAL A 67 4.56 3.17 -4.48
C VAL A 67 4.76 2.63 -3.08
N THR A 68 6.00 2.42 -2.67
CA THR A 68 6.33 1.78 -1.39
C THR A 68 6.93 2.76 -0.41
N PHE A 69 6.63 2.58 0.87
CA PHE A 69 7.24 3.30 1.99
C PHE A 69 7.71 2.29 3.04
N ASN A 70 9.02 2.22 3.27
CA ASN A 70 9.57 1.39 4.34
C ASN A 70 9.43 2.06 5.72
N MET A 71 9.41 1.22 6.76
CA MET A 71 9.20 1.65 8.14
C MET A 71 10.39 2.41 8.73
N ASP A 72 11.61 2.05 8.37
CA ASP A 72 12.80 2.49 9.09
C ASP A 72 14.07 2.30 8.26
N GLU A 73 15.16 2.92 8.74
CA GLU A 73 16.55 2.68 8.32
C GLU A 73 17.50 3.09 9.46
N TYR A 74 18.64 2.40 9.58
CA TYR A 74 19.67 2.76 10.55
C TYR A 74 20.35 4.08 10.20
N VAL A 75 20.67 4.87 11.23
CA VAL A 75 21.42 6.12 11.07
C VAL A 75 22.92 5.84 10.96
N GLY A 76 23.56 6.37 9.92
CA GLY A 76 25.01 6.31 9.73
C GLY A 76 25.55 4.99 9.16
N ILE A 77 24.67 4.08 8.72
CA ILE A 77 25.09 2.87 7.99
C ILE A 77 25.19 3.19 6.49
N PRO A 78 26.24 2.76 5.76
CA PRO A 78 26.28 2.90 4.31
C PRO A 78 25.05 2.26 3.65
N GLU A 79 24.51 2.89 2.62
CA GLU A 79 23.31 2.40 1.92
C GLU A 79 23.53 1.02 1.31
N ASP A 80 24.74 0.76 0.79
CA ASP A 80 25.17 -0.51 0.20
C ASP A 80 25.68 -1.53 1.23
N HIS A 81 25.65 -1.20 2.53
CA HIS A 81 26.02 -2.14 3.57
C HIS A 81 25.07 -3.34 3.55
N PRO A 82 25.55 -4.60 3.65
CA PRO A 82 24.69 -5.79 3.54
C PRO A 82 23.51 -5.84 4.53
N GLU A 83 23.70 -5.23 5.70
CA GLU A 83 22.71 -5.15 6.78
C GLU A 83 21.91 -3.82 6.82
N SER A 84 22.08 -2.94 5.82
CA SER A 84 21.18 -1.79 5.66
C SER A 84 19.79 -2.28 5.23
N TYR A 85 18.76 -1.53 5.57
CA TYR A 85 17.39 -1.86 5.15
C TYR A 85 17.16 -1.57 3.66
N HIS A 86 17.91 -0.64 3.08
CA HIS A 86 18.09 -0.54 1.62
C HIS A 86 18.54 -1.87 1.01
N SER A 87 19.69 -2.41 1.41
CA SER A 87 20.22 -3.68 0.89
C SER A 87 19.27 -4.84 1.12
N PHE A 88 18.64 -4.91 2.30
CA PHE A 88 17.63 -5.93 2.60
C PHE A 88 16.49 -5.90 1.59
N MET A 89 15.88 -4.74 1.36
CA MET A 89 14.71 -4.63 0.48
C MET A 89 15.04 -4.93 -0.98
N TYR A 90 16.19 -4.48 -1.48
CA TYR A 90 16.63 -4.81 -2.83
C TYR A 90 16.95 -6.30 -2.98
N LYS A 91 17.66 -6.89 -2.02
CA LYS A 91 18.02 -8.32 -2.04
C LYS A 91 16.79 -9.22 -2.02
N HIS A 92 15.81 -8.92 -1.17
CA HIS A 92 14.68 -9.82 -0.92
C HIS A 92 13.45 -9.52 -1.78
N PHE A 93 13.30 -8.31 -2.31
CA PHE A 93 12.06 -7.91 -2.99
C PHE A 93 12.27 -7.06 -4.24
N PHE A 94 12.77 -5.82 -4.12
CA PHE A 94 12.69 -4.84 -5.21
C PHE A 94 13.48 -5.23 -6.47
N ALA A 95 14.59 -5.97 -6.36
CA ALA A 95 15.35 -6.41 -7.54
C ALA A 95 14.67 -7.52 -8.36
N HIS A 96 13.55 -8.08 -7.87
CA HIS A 96 12.90 -9.27 -8.45
C HIS A 96 11.49 -8.99 -8.98
N ILE A 97 11.06 -7.73 -9.00
CA ILE A 97 9.73 -7.28 -9.43
C ILE A 97 9.83 -6.08 -10.38
N ASP A 98 8.73 -5.73 -11.03
CA ASP A 98 8.62 -4.63 -12.00
C ASP A 98 8.34 -3.25 -11.37
N ILE A 99 8.72 -3.04 -10.10
CA ILE A 99 8.54 -1.74 -9.43
C ILE A 99 9.49 -0.70 -10.04
N ASN A 100 8.97 0.51 -10.31
CA ASN A 100 9.82 1.62 -10.71
C ASN A 100 10.68 2.08 -9.52
N PRO A 101 12.03 2.16 -9.63
CA PRO A 101 12.89 2.64 -8.54
C PRO A 101 12.50 4.02 -7.99
N SER A 102 11.91 4.91 -8.79
CA SER A 102 11.43 6.22 -8.30
C SER A 102 10.24 6.12 -7.34
N ASN A 103 9.56 4.99 -7.34
CA ASN A 103 8.41 4.70 -6.48
C ASN A 103 8.82 4.02 -5.17
N VAL A 104 10.10 3.71 -4.99
CA VAL A 104 10.65 3.14 -3.75
C VAL A 104 11.04 4.26 -2.80
N ASN A 105 10.49 4.24 -1.58
CA ASN A 105 10.80 5.19 -0.54
C ASN A 105 11.31 4.46 0.70
N ILE A 106 12.55 4.76 1.08
CA ILE A 106 13.19 4.30 2.30
C ILE A 106 13.86 5.52 2.92
N LEU A 107 13.74 5.67 4.25
CA LEU A 107 14.34 6.79 4.99
C LEU A 107 15.85 6.86 4.74
N ASN A 108 16.37 8.08 4.51
CA ASN A 108 17.80 8.29 4.36
C ASN A 108 18.49 8.44 5.72
N GLY A 109 18.98 7.34 6.29
CA GLY A 109 19.73 7.32 7.54
C GLY A 109 21.06 8.10 7.53
N ASN A 110 21.53 8.55 6.36
CA ASN A 110 22.74 9.34 6.18
C ASN A 110 22.46 10.81 5.81
N ALA A 111 21.20 11.25 5.89
CA ALA A 111 20.85 12.64 5.60
C ALA A 111 21.59 13.61 6.54
N PRO A 112 22.02 14.79 6.05
CA PRO A 112 22.73 15.78 6.87
C PRO A 112 21.84 16.35 7.97
N ASP A 113 20.54 16.48 7.70
CA ASP A 113 19.51 16.84 8.68
C ASP A 113 18.47 15.72 8.76
N LEU A 114 18.60 14.89 9.80
CA LEU A 114 17.72 13.76 10.04
C LEU A 114 16.29 14.17 10.40
N ALA A 115 16.10 15.35 11.00
CA ALA A 115 14.76 15.84 11.35
C ALA A 115 14.03 16.34 10.10
N ALA A 116 14.73 17.05 9.21
CA ALA A 116 14.21 17.43 7.91
C ALA A 116 13.86 16.21 7.05
N GLU A 117 14.71 15.18 7.04
CA GLU A 117 14.43 13.89 6.36
C GLU A 117 13.12 13.26 6.86
N CYS A 118 12.93 13.18 8.18
CA CYS A 118 11.71 12.63 8.77
C CYS A 118 10.45 13.44 8.38
N ALA A 119 10.55 14.77 8.38
CA ALA A 119 9.45 15.65 7.98
C ALA A 119 9.12 15.52 6.49
N ALA A 120 10.13 15.47 5.62
CA ALA A 120 9.98 15.27 4.19
C ALA A 120 9.36 13.89 3.88
N TYR A 121 9.71 12.86 4.65
CA TYR A 121 9.13 11.53 4.49
C TYR A 121 7.62 11.50 4.79
N GLU A 122 7.19 12.18 5.85
CA GLU A 122 5.78 12.36 6.19
C GLU A 122 5.03 13.16 5.13
N GLU A 123 5.65 14.23 4.63
CA GLU A 123 5.07 15.03 3.55
C GLU A 123 4.91 14.19 2.27
N LYS A 124 5.90 13.35 1.94
CA LYS A 124 5.85 12.47 0.77
C LYS A 124 4.72 11.44 0.88
N ILE A 125 4.48 10.87 2.08
CA ILE A 125 3.33 9.99 2.34
C ILE A 125 2.02 10.77 2.14
N ALA A 126 1.93 11.99 2.65
CA ALA A 126 0.73 12.83 2.51
C ALA A 126 0.46 13.22 1.05
N GLN A 127 1.50 13.57 0.29
CA GLN A 127 1.41 13.89 -1.14
C GLN A 127 0.99 12.68 -2.00
N ALA A 128 1.37 11.47 -1.57
CA ALA A 128 0.91 10.22 -2.18
C ALA A 128 -0.56 9.88 -1.84
N GLY A 129 -1.21 10.66 -0.97
CA GLY A 129 -2.59 10.45 -0.54
C GLY A 129 -2.75 9.59 0.71
N GLY A 130 -1.65 9.23 1.38
CA GLY A 130 -1.63 8.29 2.51
C GLY A 130 -1.43 6.83 2.08
N ILE A 131 -1.20 5.96 3.05
CA ILE A 131 -0.89 4.53 2.79
C ILE A 131 -2.20 3.74 2.67
N ASP A 132 -2.36 2.97 1.59
CA ASP A 132 -3.55 2.12 1.40
C ASP A 132 -3.45 0.85 2.24
N LEU A 133 -2.30 0.19 2.24
CA LEU A 133 -2.04 -0.98 3.07
C LEU A 133 -0.65 -0.85 3.72
N PHE A 134 -0.59 -0.95 5.04
CA PHE A 134 0.67 -1.02 5.78
C PHE A 134 0.93 -2.45 6.26
N LEU A 135 1.90 -3.14 5.64
CA LEU A 135 2.41 -4.39 6.17
C LEU A 135 3.41 -4.11 7.29
N GLY A 136 3.23 -4.73 8.44
CA GLY A 136 4.12 -4.60 9.59
C GLY A 136 4.47 -5.95 10.21
N GLY A 137 5.51 -5.95 11.03
CA GLY A 137 5.78 -7.01 12.00
C GLY A 137 5.87 -6.42 13.40
N ILE A 138 6.06 -7.27 14.41
CA ILE A 138 6.31 -6.82 15.79
C ILE A 138 7.61 -7.36 16.36
N GLY A 139 8.19 -6.64 17.31
CA GLY A 139 9.21 -7.13 18.22
C GLY A 139 8.68 -8.13 19.25
N THR A 140 9.58 -8.81 19.98
CA THR A 140 9.23 -9.68 21.12
C THR A 140 8.64 -8.90 22.30
N ASP A 141 8.90 -7.60 22.35
CA ASP A 141 8.35 -6.59 23.26
C ASP A 141 7.10 -5.89 22.69
N GLY A 142 6.59 -6.34 21.54
CA GLY A 142 5.43 -5.76 20.86
C GLY A 142 5.65 -4.40 20.22
N HIS A 143 6.91 -3.99 19.97
CA HIS A 143 7.17 -2.78 19.19
C HIS A 143 6.74 -2.95 17.74
N ILE A 144 6.28 -1.85 17.11
CA ILE A 144 6.07 -1.75 15.66
C ILE A 144 7.14 -0.81 15.07
N ALA A 145 7.83 -1.22 14.00
CA ALA A 145 9.06 -0.54 13.55
C ALA A 145 10.06 -0.37 14.72
N PHE A 146 10.82 0.72 14.79
CA PHE A 146 11.58 1.06 16.00
C PHE A 146 10.78 1.86 17.05
N ASN A 147 9.44 1.72 17.09
CA ASN A 147 8.63 2.30 18.18
C ASN A 147 8.68 1.42 19.42
N GLU A 148 9.85 1.43 20.07
CA GLU A 148 10.15 0.69 21.29
C GLU A 148 9.24 1.07 22.46
N PRO A 149 9.14 0.22 23.51
CA PRO A 149 8.34 0.49 24.71
C PRO A 149 8.59 1.89 25.28
N GLY A 150 7.52 2.62 25.56
CA GLY A 150 7.54 4.02 25.99
C GLY A 150 7.45 5.03 24.84
N SER A 151 7.38 4.58 23.58
CA SER A 151 7.11 5.47 22.46
C SER A 151 5.66 5.97 22.48
N SER A 152 5.48 7.28 22.26
CA SER A 152 4.14 7.87 22.14
C SER A 152 3.31 7.15 21.06
N LEU A 153 2.08 6.77 21.41
CA LEU A 153 1.13 6.17 20.47
C LEU A 153 0.66 7.15 19.39
N ARG A 154 0.89 8.45 19.58
CA ARG A 154 0.65 9.50 18.57
C ARG A 154 1.94 9.98 17.88
N SER A 155 3.03 9.23 18.00
CA SER A 155 4.32 9.60 17.41
C SER A 155 4.25 9.66 15.89
N ARG A 156 5.06 10.57 15.31
CA ARG A 156 5.35 10.67 13.88
C ARG A 156 6.74 10.13 13.57
N THR A 157 7.09 10.11 12.28
CA THR A 157 8.43 9.75 11.81
C THR A 157 9.50 10.58 12.53
N ARG A 158 10.51 9.91 13.09
CA ARG A 158 11.53 10.55 13.93
C ARG A 158 12.83 9.74 14.01
N VAL A 159 13.87 10.40 14.51
CA VAL A 159 15.07 9.73 15.01
C VAL A 159 14.75 9.00 16.31
N LYS A 160 15.14 7.73 16.40
CA LYS A 160 15.02 6.93 17.61
C LYS A 160 16.38 6.35 18.00
N THR A 161 16.76 6.52 19.26
CA THR A 161 17.87 5.78 19.88
C THR A 161 17.39 4.38 20.20
N LEU A 162 18.15 3.37 19.76
CA LEU A 162 17.83 1.97 20.00
C LEU A 162 18.11 1.60 21.46
N ALA A 163 17.21 0.84 22.07
CA ALA A 163 17.39 0.24 23.38
C ALA A 163 18.44 -0.87 23.34
N GLU A 164 19.00 -1.18 24.52
CA GLU A 164 20.02 -2.21 24.64
C GLU A 164 19.53 -3.59 24.17
N ASP A 165 18.27 -3.94 24.44
CA ASP A 165 17.67 -5.21 23.98
C ASP A 165 17.62 -5.29 22.45
N THR A 166 17.28 -4.19 21.77
CA THR A 166 17.29 -4.10 20.30
C THR A 166 18.71 -4.24 19.75
N ILE A 167 19.69 -3.59 20.39
CA ILE A 167 21.11 -3.71 20.01
C ILE A 167 21.58 -5.17 20.18
N ARG A 168 21.22 -5.82 21.29
CA ARG A 168 21.54 -7.24 21.54
C ARG A 168 20.86 -8.18 20.55
N ALA A 169 19.59 -7.95 20.22
CA ALA A 169 18.86 -8.76 19.25
C ALA A 169 19.44 -8.63 17.83
N ASN A 170 19.88 -7.42 17.46
CA ASN A 170 20.38 -7.13 16.12
C ASN A 170 21.87 -7.45 15.95
N SER A 171 22.65 -7.57 17.03
CA SER A 171 24.09 -7.90 16.96
C SER A 171 24.38 -9.18 16.16
N ARG A 172 23.43 -10.13 16.11
CA ARG A 172 23.53 -11.35 15.29
C ARG A 172 23.78 -11.07 13.80
N PHE A 173 23.31 -9.92 13.31
CA PHE A 173 23.52 -9.46 11.92
C PHE A 173 24.87 -8.77 11.75
N PHE A 174 25.44 -8.23 12.83
CA PHE A 174 26.73 -7.52 12.86
C PHE A 174 27.85 -8.40 13.44
N GLY A 175 27.87 -9.68 13.08
CA GLY A 175 28.92 -10.63 13.52
C GLY A 175 28.93 -10.92 15.03
N GLY A 176 27.87 -10.60 15.75
CA GLY A 176 27.77 -10.73 17.21
C GLY A 176 28.37 -9.55 17.99
N ASP A 177 28.86 -8.50 17.31
CA ASP A 177 29.47 -7.35 17.96
C ASP A 177 28.46 -6.22 18.18
N LEU A 178 28.16 -5.95 19.46
CA LEU A 178 27.25 -4.90 19.89
C LEU A 178 27.73 -3.50 19.44
N ASN A 179 29.03 -3.28 19.28
CA ASN A 179 29.58 -1.98 18.92
C ASN A 179 29.40 -1.64 17.44
N GLN A 180 29.18 -2.65 16.60
CA GLN A 180 28.94 -2.48 15.17
C GLN A 180 27.47 -2.19 14.84
N VAL A 181 26.56 -2.44 15.79
CA VAL A 181 25.15 -2.11 15.62
C VAL A 181 24.96 -0.59 15.67
N PRO A 182 24.32 0.02 14.65
CA PRO A 182 23.99 1.44 14.70
C PRO A 182 23.15 1.78 15.94
N LYS A 183 23.50 2.86 16.64
CA LYS A 183 22.86 3.24 17.91
C LYS A 183 21.54 4.00 17.73
N ARG A 184 21.26 4.46 16.52
CA ARG A 184 20.08 5.25 16.17
C ARG A 184 19.50 4.74 14.86
N ALA A 185 18.21 4.93 14.68
CA ALA A 185 17.49 4.67 13.45
C ALA A 185 16.53 5.84 13.16
N LEU A 186 16.19 6.03 11.89
CA LEU A 186 14.99 6.74 11.49
C LEU A 186 13.86 5.74 11.45
N THR A 187 12.68 6.13 11.94
CA THR A 187 11.52 5.23 11.97
C THR A 187 10.24 6.00 11.83
N VAL A 188 9.28 5.44 11.10
CA VAL A 188 7.90 5.92 11.08
C VAL A 188 7.30 5.86 12.49
N GLY A 189 6.41 6.80 12.79
CA GLY A 189 5.73 6.83 14.08
C GLY A 189 4.61 5.81 14.18
N VAL A 190 4.13 5.56 15.41
CA VAL A 190 2.94 4.74 15.63
C VAL A 190 1.74 5.35 14.90
N GLN A 191 1.56 6.69 14.98
CA GLN A 191 0.47 7.36 14.27
C GLN A 191 0.66 7.28 12.76
N THR A 192 1.89 7.34 12.25
CA THR A 192 2.16 7.21 10.82
C THR A 192 1.67 5.87 10.27
N VAL A 193 1.83 4.78 11.02
CA VAL A 193 1.25 3.47 10.66
C VAL A 193 -0.26 3.47 10.82
N MET A 194 -0.78 4.05 11.90
CA MET A 194 -2.22 4.10 12.20
C MET A 194 -3.03 5.02 11.26
N ASP A 195 -2.37 5.86 10.47
CA ASP A 195 -2.99 6.69 9.43
C ASP A 195 -3.21 5.93 8.11
N ALA A 196 -2.70 4.70 8.00
CA ALA A 196 -2.96 3.84 6.85
C ALA A 196 -4.44 3.45 6.79
N ARG A 197 -4.96 3.13 5.60
CA ARG A 197 -6.36 2.68 5.46
C ARG A 197 -6.55 1.28 6.03
N GLU A 198 -5.61 0.40 5.75
CA GLU A 198 -5.53 -0.95 6.28
C GLU A 198 -4.14 -1.19 6.88
N VAL A 199 -4.08 -1.82 8.05
CA VAL A 199 -2.82 -2.29 8.65
C VAL A 199 -2.88 -3.80 8.78
N MET A 200 -1.89 -4.48 8.22
CA MET A 200 -1.73 -5.92 8.35
C MET A 200 -0.43 -6.26 9.06
N LEU A 201 -0.50 -6.95 10.20
CA LEU A 201 0.68 -7.44 10.91
C LEU A 201 0.91 -8.93 10.66
N ILE A 202 2.17 -9.31 10.42
CA ILE A 202 2.62 -10.70 10.43
C ILE A 202 3.38 -11.01 11.74
N ILE A 203 2.89 -11.98 12.52
CA ILE A 203 3.41 -12.33 13.84
C ILE A 203 3.64 -13.84 13.92
N LEU A 204 4.91 -14.26 13.91
CA LEU A 204 5.26 -15.68 13.79
C LEU A 204 6.15 -16.14 14.95
N GLY A 205 5.89 -17.37 15.42
CA GLY A 205 6.69 -18.09 16.40
C GLY A 205 6.33 -17.83 17.86
N ALA A 206 6.57 -18.84 18.70
CA ALA A 206 6.29 -18.81 20.14
C ALA A 206 7.02 -17.68 20.89
N ASN A 207 8.17 -17.21 20.40
CA ASN A 207 8.87 -16.06 20.97
C ASN A 207 8.09 -14.74 20.85
N LYS A 208 7.03 -14.69 20.05
CA LYS A 208 6.12 -13.54 19.92
C LYS A 208 4.81 -13.72 20.69
N ALA A 209 4.58 -14.86 21.34
CA ALA A 209 3.29 -15.19 21.94
C ALA A 209 2.87 -14.23 23.05
N VAL A 210 3.80 -13.86 23.94
CA VAL A 210 3.55 -12.86 24.98
C VAL A 210 3.15 -11.52 24.36
N ALA A 211 3.87 -11.06 23.34
CA ALA A 211 3.57 -9.80 22.67
C ALA A 211 2.19 -9.84 22.00
N LEU A 212 1.85 -10.93 21.29
CA LEU A 212 0.54 -11.08 20.66
C LEU A 212 -0.59 -11.03 21.69
N ALA A 213 -0.46 -11.77 22.79
CA ALA A 213 -1.44 -11.75 23.88
C ALA A 213 -1.61 -10.34 24.47
N LYS A 214 -0.52 -9.61 24.68
CA LYS A 214 -0.56 -8.22 25.18
C LYS A 214 -1.20 -7.24 24.19
N ILE A 215 -0.97 -7.42 22.90
CA ILE A 215 -1.51 -6.57 21.83
C ILE A 215 -3.01 -6.82 21.61
N VAL A 216 -3.48 -8.06 21.73
CA VAL A 216 -4.87 -8.44 21.43
C VAL A 216 -5.76 -8.42 22.67
N GLU A 217 -5.28 -8.95 23.79
CA GLU A 217 -6.08 -9.15 25.01
C GLU A 217 -5.79 -8.10 26.09
N GLY A 218 -4.62 -7.45 26.01
CA GLY A 218 -4.21 -6.39 26.92
C GLY A 218 -4.88 -5.04 26.63
N SER A 219 -4.64 -4.05 27.50
CA SER A 219 -5.04 -2.67 27.25
C SER A 219 -4.13 -1.98 26.24
N VAL A 220 -4.67 -0.99 25.52
CA VAL A 220 -3.87 -0.05 24.73
C VAL A 220 -2.79 0.57 25.62
N SER A 221 -1.52 0.38 25.26
CA SER A 221 -0.38 0.76 26.07
C SER A 221 0.84 1.10 25.22
N GLN A 222 1.51 2.21 25.54
CA GLN A 222 2.80 2.57 24.95
C GLN A 222 3.94 1.60 25.28
N MET A 223 3.73 0.69 26.25
CA MET A 223 4.70 -0.38 26.53
C MET A 223 4.60 -1.53 25.53
N TRP A 224 3.48 -1.63 24.81
CA TRP A 224 3.22 -2.62 23.76
C TRP A 224 2.69 -1.84 22.55
N THR A 225 3.54 -1.11 21.84
CA THR A 225 3.08 -0.04 20.93
C THR A 225 2.13 -0.52 19.83
N ALA A 226 2.26 -1.77 19.37
CA ALA A 226 1.32 -2.39 18.44
C ALA A 226 -0.11 -2.59 19.00
N SER A 227 -0.32 -2.51 20.33
CA SER A 227 -1.66 -2.46 20.94
C SER A 227 -2.49 -1.24 20.49
N ALA A 228 -1.85 -0.21 19.92
CA ALA A 228 -2.55 0.89 19.27
C ALA A 228 -3.53 0.41 18.19
N LEU A 229 -3.25 -0.73 17.54
CA LEU A 229 -4.12 -1.30 16.49
C LEU A 229 -5.51 -1.70 16.98
N GLN A 230 -5.73 -1.82 18.29
CA GLN A 230 -7.08 -1.99 18.84
C GLN A 230 -7.99 -0.81 18.49
N MET A 231 -7.42 0.36 18.22
CA MET A 231 -8.13 1.58 17.84
C MET A 231 -8.17 1.82 16.32
N HIS A 232 -7.57 0.95 15.52
CA HIS A 232 -7.53 1.10 14.06
C HIS A 232 -8.81 0.56 13.42
N GLU A 233 -9.36 1.29 12.46
CA GLU A 233 -10.62 0.94 11.80
C GLU A 233 -10.51 -0.38 11.02
N GLN A 234 -9.38 -0.61 10.36
CA GLN A 234 -9.10 -1.85 9.60
C GLN A 234 -7.74 -2.45 9.95
N ALA A 235 -7.66 -3.16 11.07
CA ALA A 235 -6.48 -3.92 11.46
C ALA A 235 -6.68 -5.42 11.26
N VAL A 236 -5.71 -6.07 10.62
CA VAL A 236 -5.62 -7.52 10.45
C VAL A 236 -4.30 -8.01 11.07
N ILE A 237 -4.37 -9.00 11.93
CA ILE A 237 -3.19 -9.70 12.44
C ILE A 237 -3.20 -11.10 11.82
N VAL A 238 -2.11 -11.49 11.19
CA VAL A 238 -1.88 -12.84 10.66
C VAL A 238 -0.79 -13.49 11.49
N CYS A 239 -1.06 -14.66 12.04
CA CYS A 239 -0.10 -15.37 12.89
C CYS A 239 -0.12 -16.88 12.65
N ASP A 240 0.95 -17.54 13.07
CA ASP A 240 0.98 -19.00 13.19
C ASP A 240 0.40 -19.45 14.54
N ASP A 241 0.11 -20.74 14.67
CA ASP A 241 -0.51 -21.31 15.87
C ASP A 241 0.41 -21.14 17.09
N ALA A 242 1.74 -21.29 16.90
CA ALA A 242 2.75 -21.09 17.93
C ALA A 242 2.77 -19.65 18.52
N ALA A 243 2.50 -18.62 17.72
CA ALA A 243 2.38 -17.26 18.24
C ALA A 243 1.15 -17.08 19.16
N THR A 244 0.23 -18.05 19.24
CA THR A 244 -0.96 -17.98 20.10
C THR A 244 -0.81 -18.68 21.45
N ASP A 245 0.36 -19.25 21.76
CA ASP A 245 0.60 -20.08 22.95
C ASP A 245 0.26 -19.39 24.29
N GLU A 246 0.37 -18.06 24.37
CA GLU A 246 0.09 -17.25 25.57
C GLU A 246 -1.30 -16.59 25.54
N MET A 247 -2.12 -16.88 24.53
CA MET A 247 -3.48 -16.33 24.42
C MET A 247 -4.50 -17.23 25.13
N LEU A 248 -5.63 -16.64 25.53
CA LEU A 248 -6.75 -17.43 26.04
C LEU A 248 -7.33 -18.32 24.94
N VAL A 249 -7.59 -19.59 25.27
CA VAL A 249 -8.27 -20.55 24.38
C VAL A 249 -9.58 -19.98 23.82
N LYS A 250 -10.32 -19.21 24.64
CA LYS A 250 -11.57 -18.58 24.23
C LYS A 250 -11.35 -17.54 23.13
N THR A 251 -10.28 -16.75 23.21
CA THR A 251 -9.92 -15.73 22.22
C THR A 251 -9.58 -16.38 20.88
N VAL A 252 -8.74 -17.41 20.88
CA VAL A 252 -8.36 -18.13 19.66
C VAL A 252 -9.58 -18.77 19.01
N LYS A 253 -10.44 -19.44 19.79
CA LYS A 253 -11.69 -20.04 19.28
C LYS A 253 -12.64 -19.00 18.70
N TYR A 254 -12.78 -17.84 19.35
CA TYR A 254 -13.61 -16.74 18.87
C TYR A 254 -13.17 -16.27 17.48
N PHE A 255 -11.89 -15.95 17.29
CA PHE A 255 -11.40 -15.48 16.00
C PHE A 255 -11.41 -16.57 14.92
N LYS A 256 -11.03 -17.82 15.24
CA LYS A 256 -11.16 -18.95 14.30
C LYS A 256 -12.62 -19.13 13.85
N SER A 257 -13.59 -18.95 14.74
CA SER A 257 -15.02 -19.07 14.38
C SER A 257 -15.52 -17.94 13.46
N ILE A 258 -15.07 -16.71 13.67
CA ILE A 258 -15.45 -15.56 12.83
C ILE A 258 -14.93 -15.75 11.40
N GLU A 259 -13.67 -16.18 11.26
CA GLU A 259 -13.07 -16.38 9.94
C GLU A 259 -13.69 -17.55 9.18
N HIS A 260 -14.15 -18.59 9.89
CA HIS A 260 -14.91 -19.68 9.25
C HIS A 260 -16.22 -19.15 8.65
N ILE A 261 -17.00 -18.40 9.44
CA ILE A 261 -18.27 -17.82 8.98
C ILE A 261 -18.04 -16.85 7.81
N ALA A 262 -17.03 -15.99 7.90
CA ALA A 262 -16.67 -15.06 6.83
C ALA A 262 -16.30 -15.80 5.53
N ALA A 263 -15.52 -16.89 5.64
CA ALA A 263 -15.15 -17.71 4.48
C ALA A 263 -16.36 -18.44 3.87
N GLU A 264 -17.30 -18.91 4.68
CA GLU A 264 -18.56 -19.51 4.20
C GLU A 264 -19.44 -18.49 3.47
N GLU A 265 -19.56 -17.27 4.01
CA GLU A 265 -20.29 -16.19 3.35
C GLU A 265 -19.64 -15.83 2.01
N GLU A 266 -18.32 -15.62 1.97
CA GLU A 266 -17.58 -15.35 0.73
C GLU A 266 -17.75 -16.47 -0.31
N ALA A 267 -17.77 -17.73 0.11
CA ALA A 267 -17.98 -18.88 -0.78
C ALA A 267 -19.43 -19.01 -1.26
N SER A 268 -20.39 -18.46 -0.52
CA SER A 268 -21.83 -18.50 -0.84
C SER A 268 -22.27 -17.41 -1.84
N VAL A 269 -21.46 -16.38 -2.03
CA VAL A 269 -21.73 -15.33 -3.03
C VAL A 269 -21.44 -15.88 -4.44
N PRO A 270 -22.44 -15.99 -5.33
CA PRO A 270 -22.20 -16.46 -6.69
C PRO A 270 -21.28 -15.48 -7.40
N THR A 271 -20.16 -15.97 -7.93
CA THR A 271 -19.28 -15.19 -8.80
C THR A 271 -20.11 -14.72 -10.00
N PRO A 272 -20.17 -13.41 -10.32
CA PRO A 272 -20.76 -12.97 -11.58
C PRO A 272 -20.00 -13.68 -12.69
N GLN A 273 -20.68 -14.54 -13.45
CA GLN A 273 -20.13 -15.11 -14.66
C GLN A 273 -19.76 -13.93 -15.56
N GLN A 274 -18.45 -13.65 -15.67
CA GLN A 274 -17.94 -12.91 -16.81
C GLN A 274 -18.30 -13.76 -18.03
N GLN A 275 -19.41 -13.42 -18.67
CA GLN A 275 -19.69 -13.87 -20.02
C GLN A 275 -18.55 -13.33 -20.88
N LEU A 276 -17.56 -14.20 -21.13
CA LEU A 276 -16.67 -14.04 -22.28
C LEU A 276 -17.59 -13.79 -23.48
N PRO A 277 -17.47 -12.67 -24.19
CA PRO A 277 -18.28 -12.46 -25.38
C PRO A 277 -17.95 -13.59 -26.35
N THR A 278 -18.92 -14.48 -26.60
CA THR A 278 -18.86 -15.48 -27.65
C THR A 278 -18.85 -14.78 -29.00
N LYS A 279 -17.68 -14.26 -29.39
CA LYS A 279 -17.41 -13.75 -30.72
C LYS A 279 -17.32 -14.95 -31.69
N ALA A 280 -18.46 -15.53 -32.04
CA ALA A 280 -18.54 -16.51 -33.11
C ALA A 280 -19.90 -16.64 -33.82
N GLU A 281 -21.02 -16.07 -33.34
CA GLU A 281 -22.33 -16.46 -33.90
C GLU A 281 -23.07 -15.44 -34.78
N ASN A 282 -22.71 -14.15 -34.81
CA ASN A 282 -23.55 -13.17 -35.53
C ASN A 282 -22.95 -12.51 -36.79
N TRP A 283 -21.78 -12.93 -37.29
CA TRP A 283 -21.24 -12.34 -38.54
C TRP A 283 -21.82 -12.97 -39.82
N ARG A 284 -22.33 -14.21 -39.76
CA ARG A 284 -22.89 -14.90 -40.93
C ARG A 284 -24.26 -14.38 -41.39
N GLY A 285 -25.00 -13.70 -40.50
CA GLY A 285 -26.26 -13.05 -40.84
C GLY A 285 -26.06 -11.72 -41.59
N ALA A 286 -25.08 -10.92 -41.15
CA ALA A 286 -24.83 -9.58 -41.68
C ALA A 286 -24.20 -9.55 -43.10
N LEU A 287 -23.70 -10.69 -43.60
CA LEU A 287 -23.14 -10.81 -44.95
C LEU A 287 -24.16 -11.17 -46.04
N LYS A 288 -25.43 -11.44 -45.69
CA LYS A 288 -26.48 -11.72 -46.68
C LYS A 288 -27.11 -10.45 -47.30
N ASP A 289 -26.92 -9.30 -46.68
CA ASP A 289 -27.56 -8.04 -47.11
C ASP A 289 -26.62 -7.10 -47.90
N LEU A 290 -25.40 -7.54 -48.22
CA LEU A 290 -24.47 -6.81 -49.09
C LEU A 290 -24.37 -7.51 -50.45
N LYS A 291 -25.42 -7.35 -51.29
CA LYS A 291 -25.31 -7.62 -52.72
C LYS A 291 -24.74 -6.40 -53.42
N ILE A 292 -23.49 -6.52 -53.86
CA ILE A 292 -22.85 -5.59 -54.79
C ILE A 292 -23.41 -5.90 -56.18
N ASP A 293 -24.08 -4.92 -56.80
CA ASP A 293 -24.68 -5.02 -58.12
C ASP A 293 -23.62 -4.68 -59.19
N THR A 294 -22.98 -5.69 -59.76
CA THR A 294 -22.01 -5.56 -60.86
C THR A 294 -22.64 -5.94 -62.19
N GLU A 295 -23.57 -5.11 -62.68
CA GLU A 295 -23.88 -5.06 -64.11
C GLU A 295 -24.07 -3.60 -64.56
N LYS A 296 -22.98 -2.98 -65.03
CA LYS A 296 -23.09 -1.87 -65.98
C LYS A 296 -22.04 -2.02 -67.08
N LYS A 297 -22.57 -2.17 -68.29
CA LYS A 297 -21.88 -2.40 -69.56
C LYS A 297 -20.89 -1.29 -69.89
N ASP A 298 -19.72 -1.71 -70.35
CA ASP A 298 -18.79 -0.93 -71.14
C ASP A 298 -19.44 -0.45 -72.44
N GLN A 299 -19.48 0.87 -72.63
CA GLN A 299 -19.47 1.48 -73.95
C GLN A 299 -18.39 2.55 -73.94
N ALA A 300 -17.32 2.29 -74.69
CA ALA A 300 -16.30 3.25 -75.04
C ALA A 300 -16.81 4.10 -76.22
N GLU A 301 -16.61 5.41 -76.16
CA GLU A 301 -15.95 6.18 -77.23
C GLU A 301 -15.48 7.55 -76.67
N PRO A 302 -14.42 8.17 -77.25
CA PRO A 302 -13.55 9.10 -76.54
C PRO A 302 -13.63 10.54 -77.07
N GLU A 303 -13.58 11.56 -76.21
CA GLU A 303 -13.23 12.93 -76.64
C GLU A 303 -12.43 13.70 -75.56
N ASN A 304 -11.16 13.92 -75.89
CA ASN A 304 -10.37 15.15 -75.85
C ASN A 304 -10.60 16.25 -74.79
N GLY A 305 -9.48 16.64 -74.15
CA GLY A 305 -9.20 17.98 -73.61
C GLY A 305 -9.85 18.24 -72.24
N GLU A 306 -9.24 18.88 -71.26
CA GLU A 306 -8.13 19.81 -71.23
C GLU A 306 -7.81 20.03 -69.75
N LEU A 307 -6.53 19.99 -69.36
CA LEU A 307 -6.08 20.37 -68.01
C LEU A 307 -5.99 21.89 -67.93
N THR A 308 -6.81 22.53 -67.09
CA THR A 308 -6.43 23.83 -66.48
C THR A 308 -6.92 23.94 -65.03
N PRO A 309 -6.10 24.55 -64.15
CA PRO A 309 -6.46 24.88 -62.77
C PRO A 309 -6.98 26.32 -62.68
N ASP A 310 -7.93 26.61 -61.78
CA ASP A 310 -7.88 27.76 -60.85
C ASP A 310 -9.23 28.14 -60.22
N SER A 311 -9.14 28.33 -58.89
CA SER A 311 -9.58 29.49 -58.14
C SER A 311 -11.07 29.83 -57.92
N MET A 312 -11.31 30.15 -56.64
CA MET A 312 -12.09 31.29 -56.12
C MET A 312 -13.58 31.15 -55.77
N SER A 313 -13.82 31.60 -54.53
CA SER A 313 -15.06 32.15 -53.96
C SER A 313 -16.14 31.11 -53.62
N SER A 314 -16.87 31.19 -52.51
CA SER A 314 -17.11 32.24 -51.53
C SER A 314 -17.88 31.61 -50.36
N ARG A 315 -17.68 32.11 -49.14
CA ARG A 315 -18.75 32.48 -48.19
C ARG A 315 -18.12 32.92 -46.87
N LEU A 316 -18.00 34.24 -46.75
CA LEU A 316 -17.99 34.98 -45.49
C LEU A 316 -19.39 34.90 -44.86
N VAL A 317 -19.46 34.71 -43.55
CA VAL A 317 -20.45 35.39 -42.70
C VAL A 317 -19.72 35.80 -41.42
N ASP A 318 -19.64 37.11 -41.21
CA ASP A 318 -19.21 37.77 -39.98
C ASP A 318 -20.36 38.67 -39.50
N SER A 319 -20.31 39.07 -38.23
CA SER A 319 -21.16 40.02 -37.47
C SER A 319 -22.17 39.33 -36.53
N ALA A 320 -22.06 39.32 -35.19
CA ALA A 320 -21.72 40.30 -34.14
C ALA A 320 -22.96 40.78 -33.34
N ILE A 321 -22.71 41.00 -32.04
CA ILE A 321 -23.42 41.84 -31.05
C ILE A 321 -24.40 41.13 -30.09
N GLY A 322 -24.11 41.26 -28.78
CA GLY A 322 -25.09 41.09 -27.70
C GLY A 322 -24.48 40.93 -26.29
N MET A 323 -23.98 42.03 -25.71
CA MET A 323 -23.54 42.16 -24.32
C MET A 323 -24.62 41.76 -23.29
N ASN A 324 -24.24 41.17 -22.14
CA ASN A 324 -24.59 41.74 -20.83
C ASN A 324 -23.78 41.11 -19.67
N ASP A 325 -23.06 41.97 -18.96
CA ASP A 325 -22.53 41.75 -17.61
C ASP A 325 -23.62 41.90 -16.55
N LYS A 326 -23.49 41.19 -15.42
CA LYS A 326 -23.62 41.77 -14.06
C LYS A 326 -23.27 40.79 -12.93
N ASN A 327 -22.17 41.14 -12.25
CA ASN A 327 -21.97 41.22 -10.79
C ASN A 327 -22.15 39.96 -9.90
N MET A 328 -21.02 39.43 -9.41
CA MET A 328 -20.91 38.99 -8.02
C MET A 328 -19.70 39.69 -7.37
N SER A 329 -19.98 40.52 -6.37
CA SER A 329 -19.00 41.11 -5.46
C SER A 329 -18.87 40.22 -4.24
N ASP A 330 -17.67 39.71 -3.98
CA ASP A 330 -17.29 39.05 -2.73
C ASP A 330 -17.10 40.10 -1.64
N SER A 331 -17.86 39.95 -0.54
CA SER A 331 -17.67 40.70 0.69
C SER A 331 -17.11 39.78 1.77
N MET A 332 -15.95 40.19 2.31
CA MET A 332 -15.34 39.78 3.58
C MET A 332 -16.30 39.79 4.78
N PHE A 333 -15.81 39.23 5.90
CA PHE A 333 -16.29 39.22 7.32
C PHE A 333 -16.96 37.89 7.74
N ASP A 334 -16.70 37.27 8.89
CA ASP A 334 -15.82 37.56 10.04
C ASP A 334 -15.68 36.27 10.87
N ARG A 335 -14.55 36.11 11.58
CA ARG A 335 -14.37 35.08 12.62
C ARG A 335 -14.85 35.69 13.94
N MET A 336 -15.92 35.16 14.54
CA MET A 336 -16.23 35.39 15.95
C MET A 336 -16.09 34.10 16.76
N GLY A 337 -15.15 34.14 17.71
CA GLY A 337 -15.12 33.19 18.81
C GLY A 337 -16.15 33.53 19.87
N SER A 338 -16.49 32.51 20.66
CA SER A 338 -17.15 32.69 21.96
C SER A 338 -16.39 31.89 23.01
N ARG A 339 -15.68 32.63 23.86
CA ARG A 339 -15.32 32.25 25.24
C ARG A 339 -16.62 32.10 26.05
N VAL A 340 -16.63 31.37 27.17
CA VAL A 340 -16.60 31.86 28.58
C VAL A 340 -17.39 30.79 29.42
N PRO A 341 -17.26 30.58 30.76
CA PRO A 341 -16.18 30.77 31.74
C PRO A 341 -15.89 29.53 32.62
N THR A 342 -14.76 29.62 33.34
CA THR A 342 -14.47 28.98 34.63
C THR A 342 -15.44 29.40 35.74
N LEU A 343 -15.86 28.44 36.58
CA LEU A 343 -16.38 28.66 37.92
C LEU A 343 -15.53 27.88 38.91
N ALA A 344 -14.94 28.59 39.86
CA ALA A 344 -14.29 28.05 41.04
C ALA A 344 -15.27 28.10 42.22
N ALA A 345 -15.32 27.01 42.97
CA ALA A 345 -15.57 26.96 44.42
C ALA A 345 -14.92 25.67 44.94
#